data_AF-A0A1G8AH36-F1
#
_entry.id   AF-A0A1G8AH36-F1
#
_cell.length_a   1.000
_cell.length_b   1.000
_cell.length_c   1.000
_cell.angle_alpha   90.00
_cell.angle_beta   90.00
_cell.angle_gamma   90.00
#
_symmetry.space_group_name_H-M   'P 1'
#
loop_
_entity.id
_entity.type
_entity.pdbx_description
1 polymer ?
#
loop_
_entity_poly.entity_id
_entity_poly.type
_entity_poly.pdbx_seq_one_letter_code
_entity_poly.pdbx_strand_id
1 'polypeptide(L)'
;MKRIITLFLLLYLVPSLSPAQQTNLLWEKAGRTFMTFDLNGSAAILRDILRDPNTNASDSAKVYRTLGLRDWQFHHDYDLAIRRIDSALATRGSGNASLVALSNIAAEAQRYPAALAAAGKALQFAATPVEYRDAAIAYANTVYLSSKNNQHPDITLLNTAGKLLREVLQKTPGHPQAAKLLVGTGILKKDGRLVLTGWSAYFHFVTADSAYAYLKEPARILSTILPHWKDNKLSANEREQVAQALAKSGLYEHAALLATPSQRDIPIYARYLQEIGTLTDNYYRQIAVHAANDSLFERQVMTLCAGVLNDLHLSAGKDSLTFEKFLEVMQPRFGTMGFLGTTSSFHAKEICLGHIVNITRKDVLQYGYKASLTFIEIDLMTSNGFISWLSNKRSGNGGWSVNDTIYRVREAYMREPVEAWTLVTDSTVRKEQLSIFEKATANAATPDTATLLNGINIRLRLNEMDSLYATLYRRGLRGSDLQLQFMNTLERKEEDASIFAHEGRHSIDQLYFAKDFEKAPSSEREYRAKLSEIVCADFPLFIFGKLVSTVGISGHGMANRMILENALTWMGTHQREISGYDTTLPAIKQLHLLSASQIQTCFREADPLSKH
;
A
#
# COMPACT_ATOMS: atom_id res chain seq x y z
N MET A 1 7.57 -37.70 68.35
CA MET A 1 8.39 -36.89 67.43
C MET A 1 7.55 -36.48 66.25
N LYS A 2 7.43 -35.16 66.02
CA LYS A 2 6.45 -34.48 65.16
C LYS A 2 6.85 -34.58 63.68
N ARG A 3 5.95 -35.05 62.82
CA ARG A 3 5.94 -34.77 61.37
C ARG A 3 4.82 -33.77 61.10
N ILE A 4 5.17 -32.50 60.87
CA ILE A 4 4.25 -31.47 60.39
C ILE A 4 4.85 -30.92 59.09
N ILE A 5 4.22 -31.33 57.98
CA ILE A 5 3.85 -30.53 56.81
C ILE A 5 4.70 -29.27 56.59
N THR A 6 5.60 -29.30 55.60
CA THR A 6 6.15 -28.08 54.98
C THR A 6 6.08 -28.27 53.47
N LEU A 7 4.87 -28.14 52.92
CA LEU A 7 4.62 -28.11 51.49
C LEU A 7 3.44 -27.18 51.19
N PHE A 8 3.55 -25.90 51.54
CA PHE A 8 2.60 -24.86 51.15
C PHE A 8 3.25 -23.49 51.36
N LEU A 9 3.97 -22.95 50.36
CA LEU A 9 4.25 -21.50 50.17
C LEU A 9 5.20 -21.25 48.97
N LEU A 10 4.90 -21.87 47.82
CA LEU A 10 5.52 -21.52 46.54
C LEU A 10 4.43 -21.41 45.46
N LEU A 11 3.29 -20.85 45.87
CA LEU A 11 2.16 -20.52 45.01
C LEU A 11 2.06 -18.98 44.94
N TYR A 12 2.25 -18.47 43.73
CA TYR A 12 1.87 -17.14 43.25
C TYR A 12 2.75 -15.92 43.62
N LEU A 13 3.98 -15.90 43.10
CA LEU A 13 4.56 -14.64 42.59
C LEU A 13 4.50 -14.65 41.06
N VAL A 14 3.27 -14.72 40.52
CA VAL A 14 3.08 -14.31 39.12
C VAL A 14 3.06 -12.78 39.17
N PRO A 15 4.01 -12.08 38.54
CA PRO A 15 4.00 -10.62 38.53
C PRO A 15 2.65 -10.16 37.96
N SER A 16 1.87 -9.46 38.77
CA SER A 16 0.64 -8.83 38.33
C SER A 16 1.00 -7.83 37.24
N LEU A 17 0.43 -8.02 36.04
CA LEU A 17 0.61 -7.10 34.94
C LEU A 17 0.21 -5.69 35.38
N SER A 18 0.96 -4.69 34.94
CA SER A 18 0.55 -3.30 35.13
C SER A 18 -0.79 -3.06 34.41
N PRO A 19 -1.62 -2.11 34.87
CA PRO A 19 -2.88 -1.81 34.21
C PRO A 19 -2.74 -1.48 32.72
N ALA A 20 -1.67 -0.76 32.34
CA ALA A 20 -1.37 -0.47 30.94
C ALA A 20 -1.09 -1.73 30.11
N GLN A 21 -0.39 -2.72 30.68
CA GLN A 21 -0.17 -4.01 30.01
C GLN A 21 -1.48 -4.78 29.83
N GLN A 22 -2.36 -4.74 30.83
CA GLN A 22 -3.67 -5.40 30.75
C GLN A 22 -4.55 -4.77 29.66
N THR A 23 -4.64 -3.43 29.59
CA THR A 23 -5.36 -2.73 28.51
C THR A 23 -4.76 -3.05 27.13
N ASN A 24 -3.44 -3.12 27.00
CA ASN A 24 -2.78 -3.49 25.74
C ASN A 24 -3.13 -4.92 25.30
N LEU A 25 -3.18 -5.89 26.23
CA LEU A 25 -3.60 -7.26 25.91
C LEU A 25 -5.06 -7.32 25.44
N LEU A 26 -5.95 -6.50 26.00
CA LEU A 26 -7.34 -6.39 25.54
C LEU A 26 -7.42 -5.76 24.14
N TRP A 27 -6.61 -4.75 23.84
CA TRP A 27 -6.49 -4.19 22.49
C TRP A 27 -6.03 -5.24 21.47
N GLU A 28 -4.99 -6.00 21.79
CA GLU A 28 -4.50 -7.07 20.93
C GLU A 28 -5.56 -8.17 20.74
N LYS A 29 -6.25 -8.56 21.82
CA LYS A 29 -7.33 -9.54 21.76
C LYS A 29 -8.45 -9.03 20.86
N ALA A 30 -8.90 -7.78 21.04
CA ALA A 30 -9.91 -7.16 20.19
C ALA A 30 -9.46 -7.11 18.72
N GLY A 31 -8.19 -6.78 18.45
CA GLY A 31 -7.60 -6.80 17.12
C GLY A 31 -7.59 -8.18 16.48
N ARG A 32 -7.14 -9.21 17.20
CA ARG A 32 -7.17 -10.61 16.73
C ARG A 32 -8.59 -11.08 16.44
N THR A 33 -9.53 -10.84 17.35
CA THR A 33 -10.95 -11.18 17.16
C THR A 33 -11.57 -10.45 15.96
N PHE A 34 -11.17 -9.21 15.70
CA PHE A 34 -11.59 -8.49 14.50
C PHE A 34 -11.04 -9.12 13.22
N MET A 35 -9.78 -9.55 13.22
CA MET A 35 -9.14 -10.19 12.07
C MET A 35 -9.66 -11.62 11.81
N THR A 36 -10.37 -12.23 12.77
CA THR A 36 -11.14 -13.47 12.55
C THR A 36 -12.59 -13.20 12.13
N PHE A 37 -12.90 -11.96 11.71
CA PHE A 37 -14.23 -11.51 11.29
C PHE A 37 -15.33 -11.61 12.36
N ASP A 38 -14.95 -11.65 13.65
CA ASP A 38 -15.88 -11.57 14.77
C ASP A 38 -16.02 -10.11 15.23
N LEU A 39 -16.81 -9.34 14.49
CA LEU A 39 -17.05 -7.93 14.78
C LEU A 39 -17.70 -7.71 16.16
N ASN A 40 -18.64 -8.59 16.53
CA ASN A 40 -19.39 -8.50 17.78
C ASN A 40 -18.53 -8.83 18.99
N GLY A 41 -17.75 -9.91 18.93
CA GLY A 41 -16.80 -10.27 19.98
C GLY A 41 -15.72 -9.22 20.14
N SER A 42 -15.20 -8.67 19.04
CA SER A 42 -14.26 -7.56 19.10
C SER A 42 -14.88 -6.31 19.73
N ALA A 43 -16.12 -5.96 19.38
CA ALA A 43 -16.83 -4.83 19.99
C ALA A 43 -17.15 -5.06 21.48
N ALA A 44 -17.43 -6.29 21.89
CA ALA A 44 -17.62 -6.64 23.30
C ALA A 44 -16.33 -6.41 24.11
N ILE A 45 -15.19 -6.90 23.61
CA ILE A 45 -13.88 -6.69 24.27
C ILE A 45 -13.56 -5.19 24.38
N LEU A 46 -13.84 -4.41 23.33
CA LEU A 46 -13.67 -2.95 23.38
C LEU A 46 -14.55 -2.31 24.46
N ARG A 47 -15.81 -2.73 24.61
CA ARG A 47 -16.67 -2.24 25.70
C ARG A 47 -16.16 -2.65 27.08
N ASP A 48 -15.50 -3.80 27.19
CA ASP A 48 -14.86 -4.21 28.45
C ASP A 48 -13.67 -3.32 28.80
N ILE A 49 -12.89 -2.84 27.82
CA ILE A 49 -11.88 -1.79 28.05
C ILE A 49 -12.54 -0.54 28.67
N LEU A 50 -13.68 -0.08 28.15
CA LEU A 50 -14.38 1.09 28.72
C LEU A 50 -14.92 0.87 30.14
N ARG A 51 -15.17 -0.38 30.54
CA ARG A 51 -15.66 -0.73 31.87
C ARG A 51 -14.53 -0.91 32.90
N ASP A 52 -13.30 -1.11 32.45
CA ASP A 52 -12.13 -1.22 33.33
C ASP A 52 -11.85 0.14 33.98
N PRO A 53 -11.89 0.25 35.33
CA PRO A 53 -11.64 1.51 36.04
C PRO A 53 -10.23 2.06 35.84
N ASN A 54 -9.29 1.26 35.32
CA ASN A 54 -7.92 1.69 35.05
C ASN A 54 -7.72 2.24 33.63
N THR A 55 -8.75 2.20 32.78
CA THR A 55 -8.64 2.72 31.41
C THR A 55 -8.47 4.23 31.43
N ASN A 56 -7.37 4.71 30.85
CA ASN A 56 -7.09 6.14 30.75
C ASN A 56 -7.97 6.81 29.67
N ALA A 57 -8.03 8.15 29.69
CA ALA A 57 -8.88 8.91 28.78
C ALA A 57 -8.51 8.73 27.29
N SER A 58 -7.23 8.54 26.96
CA SER A 58 -6.78 8.31 25.58
C SER A 58 -7.27 6.97 25.05
N ASP A 59 -7.18 5.91 25.85
CA ASP A 59 -7.69 4.59 25.51
C ASP A 59 -9.21 4.60 25.38
N SER A 60 -9.93 5.23 26.31
CA SER A 60 -11.39 5.40 26.22
C SER A 60 -11.80 6.10 24.92
N ALA A 61 -11.11 7.17 24.56
CA ALA A 61 -11.37 7.89 23.31
C ALA A 61 -11.13 7.02 22.07
N LYS A 62 -10.01 6.28 22.07
CA LYS A 62 -9.65 5.36 21.01
C LYS A 62 -10.70 4.26 20.87
N VAL A 63 -11.22 3.72 21.97
CA VAL A 63 -12.31 2.74 21.96
C VAL A 63 -13.56 3.33 21.32
N TYR A 64 -14.04 4.48 21.81
CA TYR A 64 -15.24 5.13 21.27
C TYR A 64 -15.10 5.42 19.77
N ARG A 65 -13.92 5.91 19.34
CA ARG A 65 -13.64 6.12 17.92
C ARG A 65 -13.66 4.83 17.12
N THR A 66 -12.99 3.78 17.60
CA THR A 66 -12.98 2.47 16.91
C THR A 66 -14.39 1.89 16.80
N LEU A 67 -15.19 1.99 17.86
CA LEU A 67 -16.58 1.54 17.85
C LEU A 67 -17.45 2.38 16.90
N GLY A 68 -17.28 3.70 16.85
CA GLY A 68 -18.02 4.56 15.94
C GLY A 68 -17.66 4.32 14.46
N LEU A 69 -16.36 4.16 14.16
CA LEU A 69 -15.91 3.80 12.81
C LEU A 69 -16.48 2.45 12.36
N ARG A 70 -16.65 1.49 13.27
CA ARG A 70 -17.26 0.20 12.96
C ARG A 70 -18.76 0.30 12.68
N ASP A 71 -19.50 1.10 13.44
CA ASP A 71 -20.92 1.32 13.16
C ASP A 71 -21.13 1.95 11.78
N TRP A 72 -20.28 2.91 11.43
CA TRP A 72 -20.31 3.54 10.12
C TRP A 72 -19.91 2.57 9.00
N GLN A 73 -18.73 1.95 9.11
CA GLN A 73 -18.16 1.13 8.04
C GLN A 73 -18.96 -0.16 7.79
N PHE A 74 -19.38 -0.87 8.83
CA PHE A 74 -19.99 -2.20 8.70
C PHE A 74 -21.51 -2.19 8.75
N HIS A 75 -22.10 -1.26 9.49
CA HIS A 75 -23.55 -1.20 9.70
C HIS A 75 -24.23 -0.02 9.00
N HIS A 76 -23.47 0.92 8.42
CA HIS A 76 -23.99 2.18 7.87
C HIS A 76 -24.86 2.97 8.84
N ASP A 77 -24.65 2.79 10.15
CA ASP A 77 -25.38 3.52 11.20
C ASP A 77 -24.65 4.84 11.51
N TYR A 78 -24.89 5.84 10.65
CA TYR A 78 -24.27 7.15 10.77
C TYR A 78 -24.56 7.84 12.10
N ASP A 79 -25.79 7.73 12.61
CA ASP A 79 -26.19 8.46 13.81
C ASP A 79 -25.57 7.82 15.07
N LEU A 80 -25.50 6.49 15.16
CA LEU A 80 -24.77 5.82 16.24
C LEU A 80 -23.27 6.08 16.16
N ALA A 81 -22.70 6.03 14.94
CA ALA A 81 -21.30 6.36 14.71
C ALA A 81 -20.96 7.76 15.23
N ILE A 82 -21.75 8.78 14.85
CA ILE A 82 -21.58 10.16 15.30
C ILE A 82 -21.65 10.24 16.83
N ARG A 83 -22.66 9.64 17.47
CA ARG A 83 -22.77 9.65 18.95
C ARG A 83 -21.54 9.06 19.65
N ARG A 84 -20.97 7.98 19.10
CA ARG A 84 -19.74 7.38 19.64
C ARG A 84 -18.53 8.29 19.40
N ILE A 85 -18.43 8.92 18.23
CA ILE A 85 -17.35 9.88 17.96
C ILE A 85 -17.44 11.12 18.86
N ASP A 86 -18.64 11.64 19.12
CA ASP A 86 -18.87 12.73 20.08
C ASP A 86 -18.47 12.31 21.51
N SER A 87 -18.74 11.05 21.88
CA SER A 87 -18.25 10.49 23.16
C SER A 87 -16.72 10.45 23.21
N ALA A 88 -16.04 10.13 22.10
CA ALA A 88 -14.58 10.21 22.02
C ALA A 88 -14.09 11.66 22.15
N LEU A 89 -14.77 12.63 21.53
CA LEU A 89 -14.41 14.06 21.61
C LEU A 89 -14.60 14.64 23.02
N ALA A 90 -15.55 14.11 23.78
CA ALA A 90 -15.79 14.51 25.17
C ALA A 90 -14.68 14.02 26.13
N THR A 91 -13.90 13.01 25.76
CA THR A 91 -12.77 12.53 26.56
C THR A 91 -11.51 13.37 26.33
N ARG A 92 -10.75 13.65 27.40
CA ARG A 92 -9.49 14.42 27.32
C ARG A 92 -8.45 13.60 26.54
N GLY A 93 -8.02 14.07 25.36
CA GLY A 93 -6.91 13.46 24.61
C GLY A 93 -7.21 12.99 23.19
N SER A 94 -8.38 13.29 22.61
CA SER A 94 -8.76 12.77 21.28
C SER A 94 -9.49 13.79 20.40
N GLY A 95 -8.83 14.89 20.08
CA GLY A 95 -9.40 15.91 19.18
C GLY A 95 -9.32 15.49 17.72
N ASN A 96 -8.12 15.57 17.13
CA ASN A 96 -7.95 15.57 15.68
C ASN A 96 -8.47 14.29 14.98
N ALA A 97 -7.98 13.11 15.37
CA ALA A 97 -8.38 11.85 14.71
C ALA A 97 -9.90 11.57 14.78
N SER A 98 -10.55 11.97 15.87
CA SER A 98 -12.01 11.84 16.00
C SER A 98 -12.75 12.88 15.16
N LEU A 99 -12.25 14.10 15.04
CA LEU A 99 -12.81 15.12 14.15
C LEU A 99 -12.65 14.75 12.66
N VAL A 100 -11.53 14.15 12.28
CA VAL A 100 -11.32 13.60 10.92
C VAL A 100 -12.35 12.49 10.64
N ALA A 101 -12.53 11.55 11.58
CA ALA A 101 -13.55 10.52 11.46
C ALA A 101 -14.96 11.11 11.32
N LEU A 102 -15.31 12.09 12.16
CA LEU A 102 -16.59 12.79 12.09
C LEU A 102 -16.81 13.46 10.72
N SER A 103 -15.77 14.11 10.19
CA SER A 103 -15.81 14.71 8.85
C SER A 103 -16.13 13.68 7.77
N ASN A 104 -15.45 12.53 7.80
CA ASN A 104 -15.64 11.50 6.80
C ASN A 104 -17.02 10.86 6.87
N ILE A 105 -17.50 10.53 8.08
CA ILE A 105 -18.85 10.00 8.33
C ILE A 105 -19.91 10.98 7.81
N ALA A 106 -19.79 12.26 8.16
CA ALA A 106 -20.74 13.29 7.72
C ALA A 106 -20.68 13.53 6.21
N ALA A 107 -19.50 13.43 5.58
CA ALA A 107 -19.35 13.59 4.14
C ALA A 107 -19.99 12.44 3.36
N GLU A 108 -19.84 11.18 3.81
CA GLU A 108 -20.52 10.03 3.20
C GLU A 108 -22.05 10.12 3.37
N ALA A 109 -22.51 10.58 4.54
CA ALA A 109 -23.92 10.90 4.79
C ALA A 109 -24.43 12.15 4.05
N GLN A 110 -23.63 12.74 3.15
CA GLN A 110 -23.94 13.95 2.38
C GLN A 110 -24.26 15.20 3.23
N ARG A 111 -23.86 15.21 4.51
CA ARG A 111 -23.97 16.34 5.45
C ARG A 111 -22.74 17.24 5.35
N TYR A 112 -22.47 17.77 4.15
CA TYR A 112 -21.22 18.48 3.84
C TYR A 112 -20.88 19.68 4.74
N PRO A 113 -21.84 20.54 5.18
CA PRO A 113 -21.52 21.63 6.11
C PRO A 113 -20.99 21.13 7.45
N ALA A 114 -21.57 20.05 8.00
CA ALA A 114 -21.11 19.43 9.24
C ALA A 114 -19.74 18.80 9.06
N ALA A 115 -19.50 18.15 7.91
CA ALA A 115 -18.20 17.59 7.58
C ALA A 115 -17.10 18.68 7.50
N LEU A 116 -17.35 19.79 6.80
CA LEU A 116 -16.41 20.91 6.73
C LEU A 116 -16.13 21.53 8.11
N ALA A 117 -17.15 21.67 8.95
CA ALA A 117 -16.98 22.17 10.31
C ALA A 117 -16.08 21.23 11.14
N ALA A 118 -16.26 19.92 11.02
CA ALA A 118 -15.42 18.93 11.69
C ALA A 118 -13.97 18.95 11.17
N ALA A 119 -13.76 18.94 9.85
CA ALA A 119 -12.42 19.02 9.26
C ALA A 119 -11.70 20.34 9.58
N GLY A 120 -12.42 21.47 9.58
CA GLY A 120 -11.90 22.77 9.96
C GLY A 120 -11.43 22.80 11.42
N LYS A 121 -12.23 22.22 12.34
CA LYS A 121 -11.80 22.02 13.74
C LYS A 121 -10.60 21.08 13.82
N ALA A 122 -10.56 19.99 13.04
CA ALA A 122 -9.43 19.07 13.02
C ALA A 122 -8.13 19.79 12.64
N LEU A 123 -8.17 20.66 11.62
CA LEU A 123 -7.03 21.49 11.22
C LEU A 123 -6.56 22.41 12.34
N GLN A 124 -7.48 23.03 13.10
CA GLN A 124 -7.14 23.90 14.23
C GLN A 124 -6.49 23.13 15.39
N PHE A 125 -6.89 21.89 15.62
CA PHE A 125 -6.38 21.04 16.70
C PHE A 125 -5.20 20.15 16.29
N ALA A 126 -4.75 20.20 15.03
CA ALA A 126 -3.63 19.39 14.58
C ALA A 126 -2.34 19.81 15.31
N ALA A 127 -1.75 18.91 16.08
CA ALA A 127 -0.51 19.13 16.83
C ALA A 127 0.71 18.54 16.09
N THR A 128 0.49 17.56 15.21
CA THR A 128 1.55 16.90 14.44
C THR A 128 1.40 17.09 12.92
N PRO A 129 2.47 16.93 12.13
CA PRO A 129 2.37 16.94 10.67
C PRO A 129 1.42 15.89 10.10
N VAL A 130 1.31 14.73 10.76
CA VAL A 130 0.40 13.64 10.37
C VAL A 130 -1.06 14.05 10.60
N GLU A 131 -1.37 14.60 11.77
CA GLU A 131 -2.72 15.11 12.09
C GLU A 131 -3.14 16.26 11.16
N TYR A 132 -2.20 17.16 10.81
CA TYR A 132 -2.45 18.23 9.85
C TYR A 132 -2.79 17.67 8.48
N ARG A 133 -1.99 16.70 8.01
CA ARG A 133 -2.19 16.04 6.72
C ARG A 133 -3.56 15.36 6.65
N ASP A 134 -3.91 14.57 7.66
CA ASP A 134 -5.16 13.81 7.66
C ASP A 134 -6.37 14.76 7.70
N ALA A 135 -6.29 15.85 8.47
CA ALA A 135 -7.31 16.91 8.50
C ALA A 135 -7.42 17.69 7.17
N ALA A 136 -6.28 18.01 6.55
CA ALA A 136 -6.23 18.67 5.24
C ALA A 136 -6.87 17.82 4.14
N ILE A 137 -6.58 16.50 4.13
CA ILE A 137 -7.18 15.55 3.19
C ILE A 137 -8.69 15.43 3.44
N ALA A 138 -9.13 15.32 4.71
CA ALA A 138 -10.54 15.26 5.04
C ALA A 138 -11.29 16.52 4.57
N TYR A 139 -10.74 17.71 4.84
CA TYR A 139 -11.29 18.99 4.38
C TYR A 139 -11.42 19.02 2.85
N ALA A 140 -10.33 18.71 2.15
CA ALA A 140 -10.31 18.76 0.69
C ALA A 140 -11.24 17.73 0.04
N ASN A 141 -11.36 16.54 0.64
CA ASN A 141 -12.31 15.52 0.20
C ASN A 141 -13.76 16.02 0.31
N THR A 142 -14.13 16.64 1.43
CA THR A 142 -15.48 17.21 1.61
C THR A 142 -15.76 18.35 0.63
N VAL A 143 -14.80 19.24 0.39
CA VAL A 143 -14.92 20.29 -0.63
C VAL A 143 -15.12 19.68 -2.02
N TYR A 144 -14.33 18.67 -2.39
CA TYR A 144 -14.44 17.99 -3.67
C TYR A 144 -15.82 17.33 -3.85
N LEU A 145 -16.28 16.54 -2.86
CA LEU A 145 -17.56 15.84 -2.91
C LEU A 145 -18.76 16.79 -3.01
N SER A 146 -18.74 17.90 -2.27
CA SER A 146 -19.79 18.92 -2.33
C SER A 146 -19.77 19.74 -3.63
N SER A 147 -18.62 19.83 -4.31
CA SER A 147 -18.43 20.65 -5.50
C SER A 147 -18.60 19.89 -6.81
N LYS A 148 -18.28 18.60 -6.87
CA LYS A 148 -18.17 17.84 -8.14
C LYS A 148 -19.46 17.78 -8.96
N ASN A 149 -20.62 17.85 -8.30
CA ASN A 149 -21.93 17.85 -8.94
C ASN A 149 -22.61 19.24 -8.92
N ASN A 150 -21.93 20.27 -8.39
CA ASN A 150 -22.46 21.61 -8.28
C ASN A 150 -22.06 22.44 -9.51
N GLN A 151 -23.03 23.07 -10.18
CA GLN A 151 -22.77 23.94 -11.33
C GLN A 151 -21.97 25.20 -10.96
N HIS A 152 -22.09 25.64 -9.71
CA HIS A 152 -21.42 26.82 -9.15
C HIS A 152 -20.69 26.44 -7.86
N PRO A 153 -19.56 25.71 -7.97
CA PRO A 153 -18.81 25.29 -6.79
C PRO A 153 -18.22 26.51 -6.06
N ASP A 154 -18.08 26.41 -4.74
CA ASP A 154 -17.52 27.48 -3.92
C ASP A 154 -15.99 27.59 -4.18
N ILE A 155 -15.62 28.62 -4.93
CA ILE A 155 -14.22 28.87 -5.30
C ILE A 155 -13.34 29.18 -4.08
N THR A 156 -13.88 29.77 -3.02
CA THR A 156 -13.13 30.06 -1.79
C THR A 156 -12.77 28.77 -1.06
N LEU A 157 -13.71 27.83 -0.97
CA LEU A 157 -13.45 26.50 -0.43
C LEU A 157 -12.45 25.72 -1.28
N LEU A 158 -12.59 25.75 -2.61
CA LEU A 158 -11.64 25.11 -3.54
C LEU A 158 -10.23 25.73 -3.45
N ASN A 159 -10.12 27.05 -3.28
CA ASN A 159 -8.84 27.73 -3.06
C ASN A 159 -8.15 27.22 -1.79
N THR A 160 -8.92 27.07 -0.72
CA THR A 160 -8.43 26.56 0.57
C THR A 160 -8.01 25.09 0.43
N ALA A 161 -8.85 24.24 -0.14
CA ALA A 161 -8.54 22.83 -0.39
C ALA A 161 -7.27 22.66 -1.24
N GLY A 162 -7.14 23.41 -2.35
CA GLY A 162 -5.97 23.35 -3.21
C GLY A 162 -4.68 23.86 -2.53
N LYS A 163 -4.78 24.81 -1.60
CA LYS A 163 -3.64 25.22 -0.77
C LYS A 163 -3.23 24.11 0.20
N LEU A 164 -4.18 23.59 0.98
CA LEU A 164 -3.95 22.52 1.96
C LEU A 164 -3.32 21.27 1.32
N LEU A 165 -3.85 20.83 0.18
CA LEU A 165 -3.33 19.67 -0.55
C LEU A 165 -1.91 19.89 -1.09
N ARG A 166 -1.59 21.09 -1.57
CA ARG A 166 -0.21 21.41 -1.99
C ARG A 166 0.76 21.38 -0.81
N GLU A 167 0.36 21.91 0.34
CA GLU A 167 1.20 21.86 1.56
C GLU A 167 1.42 20.42 2.03
N VAL A 168 0.40 19.57 1.92
CA VAL A 168 0.55 18.12 2.14
C VAL A 168 1.56 17.53 1.15
N LEU A 169 1.41 17.77 -0.15
CA LEU A 169 2.30 17.22 -1.18
C LEU A 169 3.70 17.84 -1.19
N GLN A 170 3.92 18.99 -0.57
CA GLN A 170 5.26 19.53 -0.34
C GLN A 170 6.00 18.75 0.75
N LYS A 171 5.29 18.25 1.76
CA LYS A 171 5.87 17.46 2.87
C LYS A 171 5.89 15.95 2.57
N THR A 172 4.92 15.48 1.79
CA THR A 172 4.82 14.09 1.35
C THR A 172 4.53 14.03 -0.16
N PRO A 173 5.49 14.47 -1.01
CA PRO A 173 5.45 14.22 -2.45
C PRO A 173 5.17 12.75 -2.71
N GLY A 174 4.04 12.44 -3.34
CA GLY A 174 3.65 11.06 -3.61
C GLY A 174 2.47 10.52 -2.81
N HIS A 175 1.88 11.28 -1.88
CA HIS A 175 0.70 10.82 -1.15
C HIS A 175 -0.51 10.64 -2.11
N PRO A 176 -0.99 9.41 -2.36
CA PRO A 176 -1.91 9.12 -3.48
C PRO A 176 -3.26 9.83 -3.34
N GLN A 177 -3.87 9.80 -2.15
CA GLN A 177 -5.17 10.45 -1.92
C GLN A 177 -5.10 11.97 -2.08
N ALA A 178 -4.08 12.63 -1.51
CA ALA A 178 -3.90 14.07 -1.65
C ALA A 178 -3.63 14.48 -3.10
N ALA A 179 -2.82 13.69 -3.81
CA ALA A 179 -2.53 13.88 -5.23
C ALA A 179 -3.80 13.77 -6.09
N LYS A 180 -4.59 12.70 -5.92
CA LYS A 180 -5.87 12.50 -6.62
C LYS A 180 -6.87 13.63 -6.32
N LEU A 181 -7.03 14.01 -5.05
CA LEU A 181 -7.90 15.13 -4.66
C LEU A 181 -7.43 16.47 -5.25
N LEU A 182 -6.12 16.66 -5.44
CA LEU A 182 -5.57 17.88 -6.03
C LEU A 182 -5.89 17.97 -7.52
N VAL A 183 -5.90 16.83 -8.23
CA VAL A 183 -6.39 16.75 -9.62
C VAL A 183 -7.85 17.21 -9.67
N GLY A 184 -8.73 16.62 -8.86
CA GLY A 184 -10.17 16.97 -8.84
C GLY A 184 -10.42 18.43 -8.46
N THR A 185 -9.75 18.90 -7.41
CA THR A 185 -9.84 20.30 -6.97
C THR A 185 -9.34 21.25 -8.05
N GLY A 186 -8.24 20.92 -8.73
CA GLY A 186 -7.70 21.70 -9.83
C GLY A 186 -8.65 21.81 -11.02
N ILE A 187 -9.32 20.71 -11.37
CA ILE A 187 -10.31 20.69 -12.46
C ILE A 187 -11.50 21.59 -12.12
N LEU A 188 -12.08 21.45 -10.93
CA LEU A 188 -13.23 22.24 -10.50
C LEU A 188 -12.89 23.73 -10.38
N LYS A 189 -11.65 24.04 -9.99
CA LYS A 189 -11.13 25.42 -9.93
C LYS A 189 -10.71 25.97 -11.30
N LYS A 190 -10.55 25.11 -12.32
CA LYS A 190 -9.94 25.46 -13.61
C LYS A 190 -8.48 25.93 -13.48
N ASP A 191 -7.74 25.35 -12.54
CA ASP A 191 -6.32 25.65 -12.31
C ASP A 191 -5.47 24.47 -12.79
N GLY A 192 -5.04 24.52 -14.05
CA GLY A 192 -4.28 23.43 -14.65
C GLY A 192 -2.94 23.15 -13.96
N ARG A 193 -2.32 24.14 -13.29
CA ARG A 193 -1.10 23.88 -12.51
C ARG A 193 -1.36 22.96 -11.33
N LEU A 194 -2.51 23.07 -10.67
CA LEU A 194 -2.91 22.13 -9.62
C LEU A 194 -3.15 20.74 -10.18
N VAL A 195 -3.81 20.64 -11.34
CA VAL A 195 -4.05 19.36 -12.03
C VAL A 195 -2.72 18.66 -12.35
N LEU A 196 -1.78 19.38 -12.97
CA LEU A 196 -0.48 18.84 -13.32
C LEU A 196 0.32 18.43 -12.07
N THR A 197 0.31 19.26 -11.02
CA THR A 197 1.00 18.96 -9.76
C THR A 197 0.44 17.70 -9.10
N GLY A 198 -0.89 17.58 -9.00
CA GLY A 198 -1.54 16.41 -8.42
C GLY A 198 -1.28 15.15 -9.26
N TRP A 199 -1.35 15.27 -10.58
CA TRP A 199 -1.12 14.16 -11.50
C TRP A 199 0.32 13.64 -11.43
N SER A 200 1.32 14.52 -11.53
CA SER A 200 2.74 14.18 -11.40
C SER A 200 3.07 13.60 -10.02
N ALA A 201 2.48 14.16 -8.96
CA ALA A 201 2.66 13.64 -7.60
C ALA A 201 2.08 12.23 -7.44
N TYR A 202 0.95 11.89 -8.08
CA TYR A 202 0.36 10.55 -7.97
C TYR A 202 1.28 9.46 -8.56
N PHE A 203 1.93 9.75 -9.68
CA PHE A 203 2.73 8.80 -10.45
C PHE A 203 4.25 8.91 -10.25
N HIS A 204 4.69 9.76 -9.30
CA HIS A 204 6.08 9.90 -8.86
C HIS A 204 7.10 10.23 -9.96
N PHE A 205 6.80 11.19 -10.84
CA PHE A 205 7.79 11.73 -11.79
C PHE A 205 7.81 13.25 -11.81
N VAL A 206 8.95 13.80 -12.22
CA VAL A 206 9.24 15.25 -12.17
C VAL A 206 8.94 15.92 -13.52
N THR A 207 9.31 15.24 -14.61
CA THR A 207 9.13 15.73 -15.98
C THR A 207 8.45 14.69 -16.85
N ALA A 208 7.88 15.14 -17.98
CA ALA A 208 7.27 14.23 -18.95
C ALA A 208 8.25 13.17 -19.50
N ASP A 209 9.54 13.49 -19.58
CA ASP A 209 10.56 12.54 -20.05
C ASP A 209 10.93 11.49 -18.99
N SER A 210 10.80 11.83 -17.71
CA SER A 210 11.01 10.90 -16.59
C SER A 210 9.81 9.98 -16.32
N ALA A 211 8.66 10.27 -16.92
CA ALA A 211 7.46 9.45 -16.80
C ALA A 211 7.67 8.04 -17.39
N TYR A 212 6.97 7.06 -16.82
CA TYR A 212 6.94 5.69 -17.35
C TYR A 212 6.47 5.69 -18.80
N ALA A 213 6.92 4.69 -19.58
CA ALA A 213 6.68 4.62 -21.02
C ALA A 213 5.18 4.81 -21.38
N TYR A 214 4.29 4.21 -20.60
CA TYR A 214 2.84 4.29 -20.78
C TYR A 214 2.24 5.68 -20.45
N LEU A 215 2.88 6.47 -19.59
CA LEU A 215 2.43 7.83 -19.25
C LEU A 215 3.09 8.91 -20.10
N LYS A 216 4.10 8.60 -20.93
CA LYS A 216 4.85 9.63 -21.67
C LYS A 216 3.95 10.48 -22.55
N GLU A 217 3.00 9.86 -23.27
CA GLU A 217 2.05 10.60 -24.10
C GLU A 217 1.13 11.49 -23.24
N PRO A 218 0.38 10.97 -22.24
CA PRO A 218 -0.34 11.81 -21.28
C PRO A 218 0.50 12.93 -20.67
N ALA A 219 1.75 12.64 -20.27
CA ALA A 219 2.64 13.60 -19.63
C ALA A 219 2.95 14.79 -20.53
N ARG A 220 3.24 14.53 -21.81
CA ARG A 220 3.52 15.58 -22.79
C ARG A 220 2.30 16.45 -23.02
N ILE A 221 1.12 15.83 -23.21
CA ILE A 221 -0.14 16.56 -23.42
C ILE A 221 -0.43 17.47 -22.21
N LEU A 222 -0.46 16.88 -21.01
CA LEU A 222 -0.80 17.59 -19.78
C LEU A 222 0.21 18.69 -19.45
N SER A 223 1.50 18.43 -19.61
CA SER A 223 2.56 19.43 -19.36
C SER A 223 2.54 20.59 -20.36
N THR A 224 2.03 20.36 -21.58
CA THR A 224 1.92 21.40 -22.60
C THR A 224 0.70 22.29 -22.37
N ILE A 225 -0.47 21.69 -22.12
CA ILE A 225 -1.75 22.42 -22.11
C ILE A 225 -2.03 23.06 -20.73
N LEU A 226 -1.86 22.29 -19.65
CA LEU A 226 -2.33 22.70 -18.33
C LEU A 226 -1.69 23.97 -17.75
N PRO A 227 -0.41 24.30 -17.99
CA PRO A 227 0.18 25.53 -17.46
C PRO A 227 -0.53 26.81 -17.89
N HIS A 228 -1.28 26.78 -19.00
CA HIS A 228 -1.97 27.93 -19.59
C HIS A 228 -3.46 28.06 -19.16
N TRP A 229 -4.03 27.08 -18.46
CA TRP A 229 -5.46 27.04 -18.11
C TRP A 229 -5.87 28.05 -17.02
N LYS A 230 -4.97 28.46 -16.13
CA LYS A 230 -5.33 29.22 -14.91
C LYS A 230 -6.02 30.56 -15.18
N ASP A 231 -5.79 31.16 -16.36
CA ASP A 231 -6.36 32.46 -16.76
C ASP A 231 -7.05 32.42 -18.13
N ASN A 232 -6.92 31.31 -18.87
CA ASN A 232 -7.52 31.12 -20.19
C ASN A 232 -8.57 30.02 -20.14
N LYS A 233 -9.65 30.17 -20.91
CA LYS A 233 -10.53 29.02 -21.16
C LYS A 233 -9.79 28.06 -22.08
N LEU A 234 -9.70 26.78 -21.70
CA LEU A 234 -9.31 25.74 -22.65
C LEU A 234 -10.25 25.80 -23.85
N SER A 235 -9.69 25.75 -25.05
CA SER A 235 -10.46 25.46 -26.25
C SER A 235 -11.14 24.09 -26.14
N ALA A 236 -12.17 23.85 -26.96
CA ALA A 236 -12.85 22.55 -26.96
C ALA A 236 -11.87 21.40 -27.21
N ASN A 237 -10.94 21.58 -28.16
CA ASN A 237 -9.91 20.58 -28.47
C ASN A 237 -8.91 20.36 -27.33
N GLU A 238 -8.42 21.43 -26.68
CA GLU A 238 -7.52 21.28 -25.52
C GLU A 238 -8.23 20.57 -24.35
N ARG A 239 -9.50 20.91 -24.11
CA ARG A 239 -10.32 20.24 -23.09
C ARG A 239 -10.46 18.75 -23.37
N GLU A 240 -10.73 18.37 -24.63
CA GLU A 240 -10.79 16.97 -25.06
C GLU A 240 -9.45 16.24 -24.87
N GLN A 241 -8.34 16.88 -25.25
CA GLN A 241 -6.99 16.32 -25.08
C GLN A 241 -6.64 16.09 -23.61
N VAL A 242 -6.97 17.04 -22.72
CA VAL A 242 -6.77 16.89 -21.27
C VAL A 242 -7.64 15.77 -20.71
N ALA A 243 -8.93 15.72 -21.07
CA ALA A 243 -9.82 14.65 -20.64
C ALA A 243 -9.31 13.27 -21.08
N GLN A 244 -8.87 13.15 -22.34
CA GLN A 244 -8.31 11.91 -22.88
C GLN A 244 -7.00 11.52 -22.19
N ALA A 245 -6.10 12.47 -21.91
CA ALA A 245 -4.85 12.20 -21.22
C ALA A 245 -5.07 11.72 -19.77
N LEU A 246 -6.04 12.30 -19.06
CA LEU A 246 -6.44 11.82 -17.73
C LEU A 246 -7.07 10.41 -17.80
N ALA A 247 -7.93 10.16 -18.78
CA ALA A 247 -8.54 8.84 -19.01
C ALA A 247 -7.49 7.76 -19.35
N LYS A 248 -6.53 8.08 -20.24
CA LYS A 248 -5.37 7.21 -20.56
C LYS A 248 -4.46 6.96 -19.34
N SER A 249 -4.52 7.83 -18.33
CA SER A 249 -3.85 7.62 -17.04
C SER A 249 -4.71 6.85 -16.03
N GLY A 250 -5.90 6.36 -16.41
CA GLY A 250 -6.86 5.67 -15.54
C GLY A 250 -7.73 6.57 -14.66
N LEU A 251 -7.57 7.89 -14.71
CA LEU A 251 -8.30 8.84 -13.86
C LEU A 251 -9.70 9.17 -14.41
N TYR A 252 -10.49 8.14 -14.72
CA TYR A 252 -11.79 8.28 -15.41
C TYR A 252 -12.80 9.19 -14.69
N GLU A 253 -12.88 9.10 -13.35
CA GLU A 253 -13.74 9.99 -12.56
C GLU A 253 -13.41 11.48 -12.78
N HIS A 254 -12.13 11.79 -12.96
CA HIS A 254 -11.64 13.15 -13.15
C HIS A 254 -11.75 13.57 -14.62
N ALA A 255 -11.44 12.66 -15.53
CA ALA A 255 -11.63 12.85 -16.97
C ALA A 255 -13.09 13.16 -17.30
N ALA A 256 -14.04 12.49 -16.63
CA ALA A 256 -15.49 12.71 -16.83
C ALA A 256 -15.94 14.14 -16.51
N LEU A 257 -15.27 14.84 -15.59
CA LEU A 257 -15.56 16.26 -15.30
C LEU A 257 -15.18 17.18 -16.47
N LEU A 258 -14.27 16.74 -17.33
CA LEU A 258 -13.78 17.48 -18.50
C LEU A 258 -14.30 16.96 -19.83
N ALA A 259 -14.83 15.74 -19.88
CA ALA A 259 -15.31 15.13 -21.11
C ALA A 259 -16.32 16.04 -21.85
N THR A 260 -16.19 16.07 -23.17
CA THR A 260 -17.15 16.73 -24.07
C THR A 260 -18.14 15.71 -24.63
N PRO A 261 -19.22 16.13 -25.32
CA PRO A 261 -20.17 15.21 -25.94
C PRO A 261 -19.55 14.22 -26.94
N SER A 262 -18.41 14.56 -27.56
CA SER A 262 -17.69 13.66 -28.49
C SER A 262 -16.99 12.50 -27.75
N GLN A 263 -16.72 12.66 -26.45
CA GLN A 263 -16.00 11.70 -25.60
C GLN A 263 -16.94 10.91 -24.68
N ARG A 264 -18.10 10.50 -25.20
CA ARG A 264 -19.20 9.87 -24.44
C ARG A 264 -18.78 8.65 -23.60
N ASP A 265 -17.75 7.92 -24.03
CA ASP A 265 -17.30 6.71 -23.34
C ASP A 265 -16.73 7.00 -21.95
N ILE A 266 -16.05 8.14 -21.78
CA ILE A 266 -15.39 8.51 -20.52
C ILE A 266 -16.41 8.61 -19.37
N PRO A 267 -17.49 9.42 -19.46
CA PRO A 267 -18.48 9.50 -18.39
C PRO A 267 -19.29 8.21 -18.23
N ILE A 268 -19.56 7.45 -19.29
CA ILE A 268 -20.24 6.15 -19.20
C ILE A 268 -19.44 5.18 -18.33
N TYR A 269 -18.15 5.05 -18.64
CA TYR A 269 -17.25 4.15 -17.90
C TYR A 269 -16.98 4.63 -16.48
N ALA A 270 -16.79 5.94 -16.27
CA ALA A 270 -16.64 6.51 -14.92
C ALA A 270 -17.85 6.23 -14.01
N ARG A 271 -19.07 6.30 -14.56
CA ARG A 271 -20.29 5.92 -13.84
C ARG A 271 -20.32 4.43 -13.50
N TYR A 272 -19.94 3.56 -14.44
CA TYR A 272 -19.81 2.12 -14.18
C TYR A 272 -18.85 1.84 -13.00
N LEU A 273 -17.69 2.49 -12.96
CA LEU A 273 -16.73 2.35 -11.85
C LEU A 273 -17.35 2.74 -10.49
N GLN A 274 -18.12 3.82 -10.46
CA GLN A 274 -18.82 4.26 -9.24
C GLN A 274 -19.90 3.24 -8.81
N GLU A 275 -20.69 2.74 -9.76
CA GLU A 275 -21.78 1.79 -9.50
C GLU A 275 -21.24 0.43 -9.03
N ILE A 276 -20.23 -0.12 -9.72
CA ILE A 276 -19.60 -1.39 -9.33
C ILE A 276 -18.90 -1.26 -7.97
N GLY A 277 -18.20 -0.15 -7.73
CA GLY A 277 -17.58 0.12 -6.43
C GLY A 277 -18.62 0.14 -5.31
N THR A 278 -19.73 0.86 -5.49
CA THR A 278 -20.83 0.93 -4.51
C THR A 278 -21.44 -0.44 -4.25
N LEU A 279 -21.69 -1.22 -5.31
CA LEU A 279 -22.22 -2.58 -5.19
C LEU A 279 -21.27 -3.48 -4.39
N THR A 280 -19.97 -3.46 -4.71
CA THR A 280 -18.94 -4.25 -4.03
C THR A 280 -18.83 -3.87 -2.56
N ASP A 281 -18.82 -2.57 -2.25
CA ASP A 281 -18.76 -2.05 -0.89
C ASP A 281 -19.95 -2.52 -0.03
N ASN A 282 -21.17 -2.49 -0.60
CA ASN A 282 -22.37 -2.96 0.09
C ASN A 282 -22.33 -4.47 0.33
N TYR A 283 -21.86 -5.24 -0.65
CA TYR A 283 -21.68 -6.68 -0.51
C TYR A 283 -20.63 -7.01 0.57
N TYR A 284 -19.52 -6.26 0.63
CA TYR A 284 -18.51 -6.43 1.70
C TYR A 284 -19.05 -6.11 3.09
N ARG A 285 -19.94 -5.13 3.24
CA ARG A 285 -20.66 -4.91 4.51
C ARG A 285 -21.47 -6.14 4.89
N GLN A 286 -22.19 -6.74 3.94
CA GLN A 286 -22.96 -7.97 4.16
C GLN A 286 -22.07 -9.14 4.54
N ILE A 287 -20.88 -9.29 3.94
CA ILE A 287 -19.90 -10.30 4.35
C ILE A 287 -19.54 -10.10 5.82
N ALA A 288 -19.18 -8.87 6.20
CA ALA A 288 -18.68 -8.56 7.53
C ALA A 288 -19.71 -8.84 8.64
N VAL A 289 -21.01 -8.80 8.31
CA VAL A 289 -22.12 -9.12 9.22
C VAL A 289 -22.76 -10.49 8.97
N HIS A 290 -22.09 -11.37 8.21
CA HIS A 290 -22.55 -12.74 7.91
C HIS A 290 -23.93 -12.82 7.22
N ALA A 291 -24.24 -11.84 6.38
CA ALA A 291 -25.50 -11.73 5.62
C ALA A 291 -25.31 -11.73 4.09
N ALA A 292 -24.09 -12.00 3.61
CA ALA A 292 -23.77 -11.98 2.17
C ALA A 292 -24.45 -13.11 1.39
N ASN A 293 -24.78 -12.82 0.12
CA ASN A 293 -25.25 -13.80 -0.85
C ASN A 293 -24.41 -13.69 -2.13
N ASP A 294 -23.43 -14.58 -2.27
CA ASP A 294 -22.46 -14.59 -3.37
C ASP A 294 -23.13 -14.71 -4.75
N SER A 295 -24.17 -15.56 -4.87
CA SER A 295 -24.90 -15.76 -6.13
C SER A 295 -25.74 -14.54 -6.53
N LEU A 296 -26.28 -13.78 -5.57
CA LEU A 296 -26.95 -12.53 -5.85
C LEU A 296 -25.95 -11.46 -6.29
N PHE A 297 -24.84 -11.34 -5.57
CA PHE A 297 -23.78 -10.39 -5.87
C PHE A 297 -23.21 -10.63 -7.28
N GLU A 298 -22.85 -11.86 -7.62
CA GLU A 298 -22.33 -12.22 -8.95
C GLU A 298 -23.32 -11.84 -10.07
N ARG A 299 -24.61 -12.11 -9.90
CA ARG A 299 -25.64 -11.69 -10.88
C ARG A 299 -25.74 -10.17 -11.03
N GLN A 300 -25.67 -9.43 -9.92
CA GLN A 300 -25.71 -7.97 -9.94
C GLN A 300 -24.47 -7.38 -10.64
N VAL A 301 -23.29 -7.94 -10.37
CA VAL A 301 -22.04 -7.60 -11.08
C VAL A 301 -22.20 -7.82 -12.57
N MET A 302 -22.68 -8.99 -12.98
CA MET A 302 -22.87 -9.30 -14.41
C MET A 302 -23.92 -8.41 -15.08
N THR A 303 -24.94 -7.96 -14.34
CA THR A 303 -25.93 -6.99 -14.84
C THR A 303 -25.28 -5.64 -15.12
N LEU A 304 -24.42 -5.13 -14.22
CA LEU A 304 -23.68 -3.89 -14.45
C LEU A 304 -22.70 -4.02 -15.62
N CYS A 305 -22.00 -5.15 -15.72
CA CYS A 305 -21.10 -5.43 -16.85
C CYS A 305 -21.85 -5.45 -18.20
N ALA A 306 -23.01 -6.11 -18.27
CA ALA A 306 -23.84 -6.11 -19.47
C ALA A 306 -24.37 -4.70 -19.82
N GLY A 307 -24.82 -3.96 -18.80
CA GLY A 307 -25.32 -2.59 -18.96
C GLY A 307 -24.28 -1.65 -19.56
N VAL A 308 -23.06 -1.63 -19.01
CA VAL A 308 -22.00 -0.75 -19.54
C VAL A 308 -21.55 -1.15 -20.94
N LEU A 309 -21.52 -2.44 -21.28
CA LEU A 309 -21.24 -2.88 -22.66
C LEU A 309 -22.30 -2.37 -23.63
N ASN A 310 -23.58 -2.45 -23.26
CA ASN A 310 -24.67 -1.93 -24.06
C ASN A 310 -24.58 -0.41 -24.26
N ASP A 311 -24.32 0.34 -23.18
CA ASP A 311 -24.18 1.80 -23.23
C ASP A 311 -22.98 2.24 -24.10
N LEU A 312 -21.92 1.44 -24.15
CA LEU A 312 -20.73 1.66 -24.98
C LEU A 312 -20.87 1.11 -26.41
N HIS A 313 -21.98 0.44 -26.72
CA HIS A 313 -22.21 -0.31 -27.95
C HIS A 313 -21.11 -1.34 -28.25
N LEU A 314 -20.66 -2.03 -27.20
CA LEU A 314 -19.70 -3.13 -27.26
C LEU A 314 -20.43 -4.47 -27.15
N SER A 315 -19.85 -5.51 -27.76
CA SER A 315 -20.38 -6.87 -27.71
C SER A 315 -19.34 -7.82 -27.12
N ALA A 316 -19.81 -8.75 -26.28
CA ALA A 316 -19.02 -9.88 -25.78
C ALA A 316 -18.84 -10.99 -26.83
N GLY A 317 -19.41 -10.83 -28.03
CA GLY A 317 -19.41 -11.84 -29.08
C GLY A 317 -20.61 -12.77 -28.97
N LYS A 318 -20.45 -14.01 -29.46
CA LYS A 318 -21.50 -15.04 -29.44
C LYS A 318 -21.54 -15.83 -28.12
N ASP A 319 -20.46 -15.74 -27.34
CA ASP A 319 -20.31 -16.48 -26.09
C ASP A 319 -21.14 -15.84 -24.98
N SER A 320 -21.47 -16.63 -23.96
CA SER A 320 -22.09 -16.09 -22.74
C SER A 320 -21.16 -15.08 -22.08
N LEU A 321 -21.70 -13.94 -21.66
CA LEU A 321 -20.94 -12.94 -20.93
C LEU A 321 -20.47 -13.52 -19.58
N THR A 322 -19.16 -13.69 -19.42
CA THR A 322 -18.49 -13.92 -18.13
C THR A 322 -17.72 -12.67 -17.70
N PHE A 323 -17.22 -12.63 -16.46
CA PHE A 323 -16.43 -11.51 -15.98
C PHE A 323 -15.09 -11.40 -16.72
N GLU A 324 -14.45 -12.54 -17.01
CA GLU A 324 -13.24 -12.61 -17.81
C GLU A 324 -13.49 -12.07 -19.22
N LYS A 325 -14.61 -12.46 -19.84
CA LYS A 325 -14.98 -11.97 -21.16
C LYS A 325 -15.26 -10.46 -21.17
N PHE A 326 -15.89 -9.97 -20.11
CA PHE A 326 -16.06 -8.53 -19.89
C PHE A 326 -14.71 -7.81 -19.83
N LEU A 327 -13.75 -8.33 -19.05
CA LEU A 327 -12.41 -7.75 -18.96
C LEU A 327 -11.68 -7.77 -20.31
N GLU A 328 -11.75 -8.87 -21.08
CA GLU A 328 -11.18 -8.95 -22.43
C GLU A 328 -11.69 -7.85 -23.36
N VAL A 329 -12.98 -7.54 -23.30
CA VAL A 329 -13.61 -6.48 -24.13
C VAL A 329 -13.20 -5.09 -23.65
N MET A 330 -13.10 -4.90 -22.33
CA MET A 330 -12.87 -3.59 -21.73
C MET A 330 -11.39 -3.21 -21.65
N GLN A 331 -10.48 -4.18 -21.56
CA GLN A 331 -9.05 -3.95 -21.41
C GLN A 331 -8.45 -3.10 -22.55
N PRO A 332 -8.66 -3.37 -23.85
CA PRO A 332 -8.04 -2.59 -24.91
C PRO A 332 -8.51 -1.13 -24.97
N ARG A 333 -9.74 -0.86 -24.50
CA ARG A 333 -10.36 0.46 -24.57
C ARG A 333 -10.10 1.30 -23.33
N PHE A 334 -10.12 0.68 -22.15
CA PHE A 334 -10.06 1.40 -20.88
C PHE A 334 -8.86 1.03 -19.99
N GLY A 335 -8.13 -0.02 -20.33
CA GLY A 335 -7.11 -0.61 -19.48
C GLY A 335 -7.70 -1.41 -18.31
N THR A 336 -8.99 -1.73 -18.31
CA THR A 336 -9.64 -2.49 -17.22
C THR A 336 -8.95 -3.83 -16.99
N MET A 337 -8.57 -4.13 -15.75
CA MET A 337 -7.96 -5.40 -15.37
C MET A 337 -8.40 -5.81 -13.96
N GLY A 338 -8.50 -7.11 -13.73
CA GLY A 338 -9.01 -7.60 -12.47
C GLY A 338 -9.42 -9.07 -12.47
N PHE A 339 -10.20 -9.45 -11.46
CA PHE A 339 -10.91 -10.72 -11.40
C PHE A 339 -12.13 -10.60 -10.47
N LEU A 340 -13.07 -11.53 -10.65
CA LEU A 340 -14.18 -11.79 -9.74
C LEU A 340 -14.04 -13.24 -9.27
N GLY A 341 -13.75 -13.46 -7.99
CA GLY A 341 -13.42 -14.81 -7.52
C GLY A 341 -13.12 -14.85 -6.03
N THR A 342 -12.42 -15.88 -5.60
CA THR A 342 -11.94 -16.04 -4.22
C THR A 342 -10.41 -16.01 -4.22
N THR A 343 -9.78 -15.53 -3.15
CA THR A 343 -8.33 -15.61 -2.98
C THR A 343 -7.95 -16.70 -1.98
N SER A 344 -6.65 -17.06 -1.96
CA SER A 344 -6.12 -18.07 -1.02
C SER A 344 -6.33 -17.70 0.45
N SER A 345 -6.50 -16.41 0.74
CA SER A 345 -6.66 -15.88 2.10
C SER A 345 -8.11 -15.67 2.54
N PHE A 346 -9.08 -15.83 1.63
CA PHE A 346 -10.47 -15.48 1.92
C PHE A 346 -11.48 -16.26 1.06
N HIS A 347 -12.50 -16.84 1.72
CA HIS A 347 -13.39 -17.84 1.12
C HIS A 347 -14.64 -17.27 0.42
N ALA A 348 -15.03 -16.02 0.70
CA ALA A 348 -16.16 -15.40 0.00
C ALA A 348 -15.70 -14.73 -1.30
N LYS A 349 -16.64 -14.50 -2.23
CA LYS A 349 -16.36 -13.80 -3.48
C LYS A 349 -15.78 -12.41 -3.20
N GLU A 350 -14.92 -11.95 -4.10
CA GLU A 350 -14.37 -10.61 -4.09
C GLU A 350 -14.04 -10.13 -5.50
N ILE A 351 -13.99 -8.80 -5.66
CA ILE A 351 -13.55 -8.15 -6.88
C ILE A 351 -12.20 -7.49 -6.60
N CYS A 352 -11.22 -7.82 -7.45
CA CYS A 352 -10.10 -6.92 -7.70
C CYS A 352 -10.35 -6.29 -9.06
N LEU A 353 -10.47 -4.97 -9.12
CA LEU A 353 -10.73 -4.24 -10.36
C LEU A 353 -9.97 -2.92 -10.32
N GLY A 354 -9.13 -2.71 -11.31
CA GLY A 354 -8.39 -1.47 -11.49
C GLY A 354 -8.02 -1.28 -12.94
N HIS A 355 -7.01 -0.45 -13.18
CA HIS A 355 -6.56 -0.10 -14.51
C HIS A 355 -5.11 -0.48 -14.67
N ILE A 356 -4.79 -1.12 -15.78
CA ILE A 356 -3.42 -1.29 -16.24
C ILE A 356 -2.81 0.09 -16.35
N VAL A 357 -1.82 0.33 -15.51
CA VAL A 357 -0.95 1.48 -15.63
C VAL A 357 0.31 1.03 -16.36
N ASN A 358 0.97 -0.07 -16.03
CA ASN A 358 2.16 -0.51 -16.77
C ASN A 358 1.96 -1.86 -17.44
N ILE A 359 2.53 -2.05 -18.64
CA ILE A 359 2.81 -3.38 -19.21
C ILE A 359 4.26 -3.38 -19.63
N THR A 360 5.07 -4.21 -19.00
CA THR A 360 6.48 -4.40 -19.35
C THR A 360 6.71 -5.86 -19.70
N ARG A 361 7.05 -6.12 -20.95
CA ARG A 361 7.59 -7.42 -21.34
C ARG A 361 9.11 -7.34 -21.30
N LYS A 362 9.74 -8.16 -20.48
CA LYS A 362 11.20 -8.19 -20.31
C LYS A 362 11.71 -9.59 -20.58
N ASP A 363 12.77 -9.67 -21.37
CA ASP A 363 13.57 -10.87 -21.45
C ASP A 363 14.55 -10.87 -20.28
N VAL A 364 14.44 -11.89 -19.43
CA VAL A 364 15.33 -12.12 -18.30
C VAL A 364 16.44 -13.07 -18.75
N LEU A 365 17.68 -12.62 -18.63
CA LEU A 365 18.88 -13.41 -18.93
C LEU A 365 19.64 -13.65 -17.62
N GLN A 366 19.76 -14.91 -17.22
CA GLN A 366 20.53 -15.32 -16.03
C GLN A 366 21.45 -16.47 -16.43
N TYR A 367 22.77 -16.26 -16.26
CA TYR A 367 23.80 -17.26 -16.56
C TYR A 367 23.66 -17.91 -17.95
N GLY A 368 23.30 -17.13 -18.97
CA GLY A 368 23.13 -17.62 -20.35
C GLY A 368 21.74 -18.19 -20.68
N TYR A 369 20.88 -18.37 -19.70
CA TYR A 369 19.49 -18.84 -19.89
C TYR A 369 18.52 -17.67 -20.01
N LYS A 370 17.55 -17.80 -20.94
CA LYS A 370 16.65 -16.72 -21.29
C LYS A 370 15.19 -17.12 -21.12
N ALA A 371 14.42 -16.33 -20.37
CA ALA A 371 12.97 -16.44 -20.31
C ALA A 371 12.32 -15.07 -20.58
N SER A 372 11.11 -15.06 -21.11
CA SER A 372 10.31 -13.83 -21.22
C SER A 372 9.30 -13.77 -20.09
N LEU A 373 9.16 -12.61 -19.47
CA LEU A 373 8.11 -12.31 -18.51
C LEU A 373 7.29 -11.12 -18.95
N THR A 374 5.99 -11.21 -18.71
CA THR A 374 5.08 -10.07 -18.82
C THR A 374 4.75 -9.56 -17.42
N PHE A 375 5.12 -8.33 -17.13
CA PHE A 375 4.77 -7.65 -15.89
C PHE A 375 3.69 -6.62 -16.16
N ILE A 376 2.56 -6.75 -15.47
CA ILE A 376 1.42 -5.85 -15.55
C ILE A 376 1.25 -5.16 -14.21
N GLU A 377 1.34 -3.85 -14.20
CA GLU A 377 1.02 -3.06 -13.02
C GLU A 377 -0.40 -2.50 -13.14
N ILE A 378 -1.18 -2.69 -12.09
CA ILE A 378 -2.56 -2.25 -11.96
C ILE A 378 -2.61 -1.20 -10.85
N ASP A 379 -3.31 -0.10 -11.09
CA ASP A 379 -3.50 0.97 -10.11
C ASP A 379 -4.93 1.53 -10.24
N LEU A 380 -5.25 2.58 -9.48
CA LEU A 380 -6.54 3.25 -9.47
C LEU A 380 -7.67 2.24 -9.27
N MET A 381 -7.47 1.41 -8.25
CA MET A 381 -8.34 0.29 -7.90
C MET A 381 -9.73 0.81 -7.53
N THR A 382 -10.75 0.27 -8.20
CA THR A 382 -12.14 0.40 -7.79
C THR A 382 -12.43 -0.52 -6.61
N SER A 383 -11.85 -1.72 -6.60
CA SER A 383 -11.82 -2.63 -5.46
C SER A 383 -10.52 -3.43 -5.46
N ASN A 384 -9.96 -3.72 -4.28
CA ASN A 384 -8.76 -4.55 -4.10
C ASN A 384 -9.00 -5.71 -3.11
N GLY A 385 -10.20 -6.29 -3.16
CA GLY A 385 -10.61 -7.40 -2.30
C GLY A 385 -11.20 -6.99 -0.95
N PHE A 386 -11.84 -7.96 -0.29
CA PHE A 386 -12.56 -7.75 0.96
C PHE A 386 -11.62 -7.34 2.10
N ILE A 387 -10.44 -7.95 2.20
CA ILE A 387 -9.46 -7.65 3.25
C ILE A 387 -8.95 -6.20 3.12
N SER A 388 -8.81 -5.70 1.89
CA SER A 388 -8.47 -4.30 1.66
C SER A 388 -9.56 -3.36 2.14
N TRP A 389 -10.82 -3.65 1.80
CA TRP A 389 -11.95 -2.88 2.31
C TRP A 389 -12.06 -2.95 3.84
N LEU A 390 -11.99 -4.15 4.43
CA LEU A 390 -12.07 -4.39 5.88
C LEU A 390 -11.00 -3.63 6.67
N SER A 391 -9.78 -3.59 6.15
CA SER A 391 -8.63 -2.96 6.80
C SER A 391 -8.47 -1.47 6.47
N ASN A 392 -9.44 -0.85 5.77
CA ASN A 392 -9.35 0.52 5.26
C ASN A 392 -8.06 0.73 4.44
N LYS A 393 -7.83 -0.16 3.47
CA LYS A 393 -6.70 -0.20 2.53
C LYS A 393 -5.31 -0.38 3.16
N ARG A 394 -5.22 -0.78 4.43
CA ARG A 394 -3.93 -1.04 5.11
C ARG A 394 -3.34 -2.39 4.76
N SER A 395 -4.16 -3.31 4.27
CA SER A 395 -3.80 -4.63 3.79
C SER A 395 -4.58 -4.90 2.51
N GLY A 396 -4.26 -5.93 1.76
CA GLY A 396 -4.98 -6.23 0.52
C GLY A 396 -4.13 -7.08 -0.41
N ASN A 397 -4.69 -7.37 -1.58
CA ASN A 397 -3.96 -8.10 -2.61
C ASN A 397 -2.81 -7.21 -3.13
N GLY A 398 -1.58 -7.69 -2.99
CA GLY A 398 -0.39 -7.03 -3.57
C GLY A 398 -0.20 -7.40 -5.04
N GLY A 399 -0.64 -8.59 -5.45
CA GLY A 399 -0.46 -9.07 -6.80
C GLY A 399 -0.84 -10.53 -6.93
N TRP A 400 -0.79 -11.03 -8.15
CA TRP A 400 -1.00 -12.44 -8.47
C TRP A 400 -0.21 -12.79 -9.74
N SER A 401 -0.03 -14.07 -10.01
CA SER A 401 0.62 -14.54 -11.24
C SER A 401 -0.28 -15.53 -11.97
N VAL A 402 -0.24 -15.46 -13.30
CA VAL A 402 -0.91 -16.41 -14.20
C VAL A 402 0.04 -16.69 -15.35
N ASN A 403 0.48 -17.95 -15.47
CA ASN A 403 1.47 -18.37 -16.47
C ASN A 403 2.76 -17.54 -16.38
N ASP A 404 3.17 -16.90 -17.48
CA ASP A 404 4.33 -16.02 -17.62
C ASP A 404 4.01 -14.54 -17.30
N THR A 405 2.81 -14.27 -16.77
CA THR A 405 2.33 -12.92 -16.48
C THR A 405 2.20 -12.68 -14.98
N ILE A 406 2.84 -11.63 -14.50
CA ILE A 406 2.82 -11.18 -13.11
C ILE A 406 2.03 -9.88 -13.03
N TYR A 407 1.04 -9.86 -12.15
CA TYR A 407 0.20 -8.70 -11.87
C TYR A 407 0.58 -8.10 -10.53
N ARG A 408 0.84 -6.79 -10.48
CA ARG A 408 1.09 -6.03 -9.24
C ARG A 408 0.06 -4.95 -9.05
N VAL A 409 -0.49 -4.81 -7.85
CA VAL A 409 -1.31 -3.66 -7.45
C VAL A 409 -0.39 -2.56 -6.93
N ARG A 410 -0.14 -1.51 -7.71
CA ARG A 410 0.82 -0.43 -7.41
C ARG A 410 0.62 0.20 -6.05
N GLU A 411 -0.63 0.55 -5.71
CA GLU A 411 -0.96 1.25 -4.46
C GLU A 411 -0.49 0.48 -3.21
N ALA A 412 -0.46 -0.86 -3.26
CA ALA A 412 0.03 -1.70 -2.16
C ALA A 412 1.54 -1.54 -1.90
N TYR A 413 2.31 -1.09 -2.89
CA TYR A 413 3.77 -0.95 -2.83
C TYR A 413 4.21 0.52 -2.65
N MET A 414 3.34 1.49 -2.89
CA MET A 414 3.68 2.93 -2.78
C MET A 414 4.10 3.38 -1.38
N ARG A 415 3.78 2.60 -0.34
CA ARG A 415 4.09 2.97 1.05
C ARG A 415 5.57 2.80 1.40
N GLU A 416 6.20 1.71 0.95
CA GLU A 416 7.58 1.38 1.30
C GLU A 416 8.57 2.48 0.85
N PRO A 417 8.48 3.04 -0.37
CA PRO A 417 9.33 4.15 -0.80
C PRO A 417 9.17 5.43 0.04
N VAL A 418 7.96 5.72 0.52
CA VAL A 418 7.70 6.88 1.41
C VAL A 418 8.30 6.65 2.79
N GLU A 419 8.14 5.45 3.35
CA GLU A 419 8.74 5.06 4.64
C GLU A 419 10.28 5.09 4.55
N ALA A 420 10.84 4.58 3.44
CA ALA A 420 12.27 4.63 3.13
C ALA A 420 12.82 6.06 3.08
N TRP A 421 12.14 6.96 2.36
CA TRP A 421 12.53 8.36 2.31
C TRP A 421 12.53 9.01 3.69
N THR A 422 11.48 8.76 4.47
CA THR A 422 11.34 9.28 5.83
C THR A 422 12.48 8.76 6.72
N LEU A 423 12.82 7.48 6.61
CA LEU A 423 13.92 6.89 7.37
C LEU A 423 15.28 7.54 7.07
N VAL A 424 15.53 7.90 5.81
CA VAL A 424 16.79 8.54 5.42
C VAL A 424 16.85 10.01 5.86
N THR A 425 15.73 10.73 5.78
CA THR A 425 15.71 12.20 5.90
C THR A 425 15.25 12.73 7.26
N ASP A 426 14.47 11.97 8.03
CA ASP A 426 14.05 12.34 9.37
C ASP A 426 14.97 11.74 10.43
N SER A 427 15.79 12.59 11.05
CA SER A 427 16.76 12.17 12.07
C SER A 427 16.13 11.50 13.31
N THR A 428 14.90 11.85 13.66
CA THR A 428 14.21 11.27 14.83
C THR A 428 13.76 9.85 14.50
N VAL A 429 13.08 9.66 13.37
CA VAL A 429 12.66 8.34 12.89
C VAL A 429 13.89 7.45 12.67
N ARG A 430 14.94 8.00 12.06
CA ARG A 430 16.22 7.31 11.86
C ARG A 430 16.82 6.81 13.15
N LYS A 431 16.93 7.68 14.17
CA LYS A 431 17.48 7.32 15.48
C LYS A 431 16.63 6.26 16.18
N GLU A 432 15.30 6.39 16.13
CA GLU A 432 14.38 5.41 16.71
C GLU A 432 14.56 4.02 16.07
N GLN A 433 14.55 3.95 14.74
CA GLN A 433 14.70 2.69 14.01
C GLN A 433 16.09 2.07 14.18
N LEU A 434 17.15 2.88 14.14
CA LEU A 434 18.51 2.38 14.41
C LEU A 434 18.69 1.89 15.85
N SER A 435 17.94 2.42 16.83
CA SER A 435 18.02 1.93 18.20
C SER A 435 17.60 0.46 18.33
N ILE A 436 16.77 -0.06 17.42
CA ILE A 436 16.40 -1.48 17.36
C ILE A 436 17.64 -2.32 17.04
N PHE A 437 18.41 -1.91 16.03
CA PHE A 437 19.69 -2.54 15.67
C PHE A 437 20.73 -2.44 16.79
N GLU A 438 20.92 -1.25 17.34
CA GLU A 438 21.90 -1.00 18.42
C GLU A 438 21.61 -1.88 19.64
N LYS A 439 20.35 -1.93 20.10
CA LYS A 439 19.94 -2.78 21.24
C LYS A 439 20.09 -4.26 20.93
N ALA A 440 19.75 -4.68 19.71
CA ALA A 440 19.86 -6.09 19.33
C ALA A 440 21.33 -6.58 19.24
N THR A 441 22.25 -5.68 18.92
CA THR A 441 23.68 -6.03 18.73
C THR A 441 24.53 -5.79 19.99
N ALA A 442 24.18 -4.82 20.85
CA ALA A 442 24.96 -4.43 22.02
C ALA A 442 24.89 -5.39 23.24
N ASN A 443 23.83 -6.20 23.37
CA ASN A 443 23.62 -7.03 24.57
C ASN A 443 24.46 -8.32 24.62
N ALA A 444 25.00 -8.63 25.80
CA ALA A 444 25.65 -9.92 26.11
C ALA A 444 24.67 -11.10 26.11
N ALA A 445 23.41 -10.86 26.48
CA ALA A 445 22.31 -11.80 26.25
C ALA A 445 21.85 -11.71 24.78
N THR A 446 21.80 -12.84 24.08
CA THR A 446 21.33 -12.89 22.69
C THR A 446 19.83 -12.52 22.66
N PRO A 447 19.42 -11.43 22.00
CA PRO A 447 17.99 -11.19 21.76
C PRO A 447 17.41 -12.38 20.98
N ASP A 448 16.08 -12.53 20.98
CA ASP A 448 15.46 -13.52 20.10
C ASP A 448 15.86 -13.26 18.64
N THR A 449 15.96 -14.33 17.86
CA THR A 449 16.45 -14.28 16.48
C THR A 449 15.65 -13.32 15.61
N ALA A 450 14.34 -13.18 15.84
CA ALA A 450 13.50 -12.30 15.04
C ALA A 450 13.84 -10.82 15.31
N THR A 451 13.99 -10.43 16.57
CA THR A 451 14.43 -9.07 16.95
C THR A 451 15.81 -8.75 16.37
N LEU A 452 16.75 -9.70 16.44
CA LEU A 452 18.09 -9.55 15.87
C LEU A 452 18.06 -9.31 14.35
N LEU A 453 17.39 -10.20 13.62
CA LEU A 453 17.32 -10.12 12.16
C LEU A 453 16.56 -8.89 11.70
N ASN A 454 15.55 -8.43 12.45
CA ASN A 454 14.88 -7.16 12.18
C ASN A 454 15.83 -5.96 12.33
N GLY A 455 16.64 -5.91 13.39
CA GLY A 455 17.66 -4.88 13.55
C GLY A 455 18.69 -4.87 12.41
N ILE A 456 19.18 -6.05 12.02
CA ILE A 456 20.13 -6.20 10.91
C ILE A 456 19.52 -5.73 9.59
N ASN A 457 18.27 -6.12 9.31
CA ASN A 457 17.51 -5.65 8.15
C ASN A 457 17.43 -4.12 8.08
N ILE A 458 17.06 -3.46 9.18
CA ILE A 458 17.00 -2.00 9.26
C ILE A 458 18.37 -1.39 8.90
N ARG A 459 19.46 -1.91 9.47
CA ARG A 459 20.81 -1.40 9.22
C ARG A 459 21.24 -1.57 7.76
N LEU A 460 21.06 -2.75 7.19
CA LEU A 460 21.43 -3.06 5.81
C LEU A 460 20.66 -2.19 4.81
N ARG A 461 19.34 -2.10 4.97
CA ARG A 461 18.48 -1.27 4.11
C ARG A 461 18.87 0.19 4.22
N LEU A 462 19.09 0.71 5.43
CA LEU A 462 19.44 2.12 5.61
C LEU A 462 20.76 2.48 4.93
N ASN A 463 21.78 1.62 5.00
CA ASN A 463 23.06 1.88 4.32
C ASN A 463 22.89 2.02 2.80
N GLU A 464 22.09 1.16 2.16
CA GLU A 464 21.80 1.25 0.73
C GLU A 464 20.97 2.49 0.37
N MET A 465 19.97 2.80 1.18
CA MET A 465 19.12 3.97 0.98
C MET A 465 19.90 5.29 1.15
N ASP A 466 20.85 5.35 2.10
CA ASP A 466 21.78 6.47 2.24
C ASP A 466 22.64 6.65 0.98
N SER A 467 23.16 5.55 0.42
CA SER A 467 23.96 5.56 -0.81
C SER A 467 23.15 6.06 -2.01
N LEU A 468 21.89 5.60 -2.15
CA LEU A 468 20.96 6.06 -3.16
C LEU A 468 20.69 7.56 -3.02
N TYR A 469 20.33 8.02 -1.82
CA TYR A 469 20.07 9.43 -1.52
C TYR A 469 21.29 10.29 -1.86
N ALA A 470 22.49 9.92 -1.37
CA ALA A 470 23.71 10.66 -1.63
C ALA A 470 24.06 10.71 -3.12
N THR A 471 23.79 9.65 -3.87
CA THR A 471 24.00 9.61 -5.32
C THR A 471 23.07 10.56 -6.06
N LEU A 472 21.77 10.56 -5.74
CA LEU A 472 20.80 11.47 -6.34
C LEU A 472 21.06 12.94 -5.94
N TYR A 473 21.44 13.19 -4.69
CA TYR A 473 21.82 14.51 -4.22
C TYR A 473 23.07 15.05 -4.95
N ARG A 474 24.09 14.20 -5.17
CA ARG A 474 25.28 14.59 -5.96
C ARG A 474 24.96 14.90 -7.43
N ARG A 475 23.87 14.36 -7.98
CA ARG A 475 23.35 14.72 -9.33
C ARG A 475 22.61 16.06 -9.37
N GLY A 476 22.55 16.80 -8.25
CA GLY A 476 21.96 18.14 -8.19
C GLY A 476 20.47 18.16 -7.83
N LEU A 477 19.83 17.02 -7.61
CA LEU A 477 18.42 16.96 -7.21
C LEU A 477 18.22 17.48 -5.78
N ARG A 478 17.15 18.23 -5.54
CA ARG A 478 16.83 18.84 -4.24
C ARG A 478 15.33 18.77 -3.96
N GLY A 479 14.94 18.96 -2.70
CA GLY A 479 13.53 19.10 -2.28
C GLY A 479 12.64 17.96 -2.79
N SER A 480 11.47 18.33 -3.31
CA SER A 480 10.48 17.40 -3.86
C SER A 480 10.98 16.58 -5.05
N ASP A 481 11.86 17.15 -5.89
CA ASP A 481 12.39 16.43 -7.06
C ASP A 481 13.33 15.30 -6.62
N LEU A 482 14.14 15.54 -5.59
CA LEU A 482 14.98 14.50 -4.97
C LEU A 482 14.13 13.39 -4.36
N GLN A 483 13.06 13.74 -3.66
CA GLN A 483 12.16 12.77 -3.03
C GLN A 483 11.47 11.87 -4.06
N LEU A 484 10.84 12.47 -5.08
CA LEU A 484 10.14 11.71 -6.12
C LEU A 484 11.12 10.81 -6.89
N GLN A 485 12.30 11.32 -7.23
CA GLN A 485 13.32 10.50 -7.91
C GLN A 485 13.87 9.39 -7.02
N PHE A 486 14.04 9.63 -5.72
CA PHE A 486 14.45 8.60 -4.75
C PHE A 486 13.41 7.47 -4.71
N MET A 487 12.13 7.82 -4.52
CA MET A 487 11.04 6.84 -4.46
C MET A 487 10.96 6.04 -5.76
N ASN A 488 10.96 6.72 -6.90
CA ASN A 488 10.91 6.08 -8.21
C ASN A 488 12.11 5.13 -8.46
N THR A 489 13.30 5.54 -8.05
CA THR A 489 14.52 4.71 -8.23
C THR A 489 14.48 3.49 -7.32
N LEU A 490 13.99 3.63 -6.10
CA LEU A 490 13.83 2.51 -5.17
C LEU A 490 12.79 1.51 -5.69
N GLU A 491 11.62 1.98 -6.12
CA GLU A 491 10.56 1.14 -6.71
C GLU A 491 11.08 0.33 -7.91
N ARG A 492 11.80 0.97 -8.84
CA ARG A 492 12.36 0.30 -10.02
C ARG A 492 13.38 -0.76 -9.64
N LYS A 493 14.24 -0.46 -8.68
CA LYS A 493 15.25 -1.40 -8.20
C LYS A 493 14.59 -2.62 -7.54
N GLU A 494 13.57 -2.41 -6.71
CA GLU A 494 12.78 -3.50 -6.13
C GLU A 494 12.09 -4.34 -7.18
N GLU A 495 11.47 -3.72 -8.19
CA GLU A 495 10.87 -4.42 -9.32
C GLU A 495 11.90 -5.27 -10.09
N ASP A 496 13.07 -4.72 -10.40
CA ASP A 496 14.15 -5.44 -11.07
C ASP A 496 14.62 -6.68 -10.30
N ALA A 497 14.68 -6.59 -8.97
CA ALA A 497 15.05 -7.73 -8.13
C ALA A 497 13.90 -8.72 -7.95
N SER A 498 12.79 -8.29 -7.33
CA SER A 498 11.74 -9.19 -6.85
C SER A 498 10.77 -9.65 -7.94
N ILE A 499 10.69 -8.94 -9.07
CA ILE A 499 9.85 -9.37 -10.20
C ILE A 499 10.75 -9.98 -11.26
N PHE A 500 11.65 -9.19 -11.85
CA PHE A 500 12.37 -9.67 -13.02
C PHE A 500 13.45 -10.71 -12.69
N ALA A 501 14.23 -10.53 -11.62
CA ALA A 501 15.22 -11.54 -11.27
C ALA A 501 14.61 -12.77 -10.56
N HIS A 502 13.75 -12.56 -9.57
CA HIS A 502 13.11 -13.65 -8.81
C HIS A 502 12.16 -14.47 -9.69
N GLU A 503 11.10 -13.86 -10.23
CA GLU A 503 10.11 -14.61 -11.02
C GLU A 503 10.70 -15.08 -12.34
N GLY A 504 11.68 -14.33 -12.88
CA GLY A 504 12.38 -14.73 -14.10
C GLY A 504 13.17 -16.03 -13.90
N ARG A 505 13.67 -16.26 -12.67
CA ARG A 505 14.30 -17.53 -12.32
C ARG A 505 13.29 -18.68 -12.30
N HIS A 506 12.08 -18.49 -11.77
CA HIS A 506 11.03 -19.51 -11.85
C HIS A 506 10.74 -19.89 -13.31
N SER A 507 10.63 -18.89 -14.21
CA SER A 507 10.41 -19.15 -15.63
C SER A 507 11.58 -19.86 -16.31
N ILE A 508 12.83 -19.50 -15.98
CA ILE A 508 14.02 -20.20 -16.49
C ILE A 508 14.03 -21.66 -16.03
N ASP A 509 13.79 -21.91 -14.74
CA ASP A 509 13.77 -23.27 -14.19
C ASP A 509 12.66 -24.11 -14.83
N GLN A 510 11.47 -23.53 -15.05
CA GLN A 510 10.37 -24.22 -15.75
C GLN A 510 10.69 -24.50 -17.21
N LEU A 511 11.39 -23.60 -17.91
CA LEU A 511 11.68 -23.73 -19.33
C LEU A 511 12.81 -24.73 -19.62
N TYR A 512 13.90 -24.68 -18.84
CA TYR A 512 15.13 -25.44 -19.11
C TYR A 512 15.31 -26.64 -18.19
N PHE A 513 14.67 -26.64 -17.01
CA PHE A 513 14.87 -27.63 -15.95
C PHE A 513 13.52 -28.18 -15.42
N ALA A 514 12.50 -28.25 -16.27
CA ALA A 514 11.11 -28.58 -15.90
C ALA A 514 10.99 -29.79 -14.96
N LYS A 515 11.70 -30.89 -15.26
CA LYS A 515 11.65 -32.13 -14.44
C LYS A 515 12.18 -31.93 -13.02
N ASP A 516 13.24 -31.13 -12.88
CA ASP A 516 13.84 -30.85 -11.57
C ASP A 516 13.01 -29.82 -10.82
N PHE A 517 12.46 -28.82 -11.53
CA PHE A 517 11.54 -27.85 -10.96
C PHE A 517 10.28 -28.52 -10.42
N GLU A 518 9.62 -29.38 -11.19
CA GLU A 518 8.39 -30.08 -10.77
C GLU A 518 8.59 -30.98 -9.55
N LYS A 519 9.77 -31.60 -9.42
CA LYS A 519 10.10 -32.45 -8.27
C LYS A 519 10.56 -31.67 -7.04
N ALA A 520 11.12 -30.48 -7.22
CA ALA A 520 11.59 -29.66 -6.12
C ALA A 520 10.41 -29.20 -5.24
N PRO A 521 10.53 -29.25 -3.90
CA PRO A 521 9.54 -28.66 -3.01
C PRO A 521 9.48 -27.14 -3.20
N SER A 522 8.33 -26.53 -2.86
CA SER A 522 8.14 -25.07 -2.99
C SER A 522 9.27 -24.27 -2.35
N SER A 523 9.76 -24.65 -1.16
CA SER A 523 10.87 -23.96 -0.50
C SER A 523 12.17 -23.98 -1.30
N GLU A 524 12.46 -25.05 -2.05
CA GLU A 524 13.66 -25.14 -2.87
C GLU A 524 13.54 -24.29 -4.14
N ARG A 525 12.36 -24.29 -4.78
CA ARG A 525 12.08 -23.41 -5.93
C ARG A 525 12.24 -21.94 -5.54
N GLU A 526 11.62 -21.56 -4.43
CA GLU A 526 11.72 -20.22 -3.84
C GLU A 526 13.17 -19.84 -3.47
N TYR A 527 13.93 -20.79 -2.94
CA TYR A 527 15.34 -20.57 -2.61
C TYR A 527 16.17 -20.27 -3.85
N ARG A 528 16.02 -21.05 -4.93
CA ARG A 528 16.72 -20.79 -6.21
C ARG A 528 16.37 -19.42 -6.79
N ALA A 529 15.10 -19.04 -6.75
CA ALA A 529 14.66 -17.72 -7.17
C ALA A 529 15.25 -16.58 -6.33
N LYS A 530 15.32 -16.74 -5.00
CA LYS A 530 15.94 -15.76 -4.09
C LYS A 530 17.44 -15.59 -4.27
N LEU A 531 18.16 -16.63 -4.68
CA LEU A 531 19.57 -16.50 -5.07
C LEU A 531 19.70 -15.53 -6.25
N SER A 532 18.85 -15.68 -7.27
CA SER A 532 18.82 -14.77 -8.42
C SER A 532 18.36 -13.36 -8.03
N GLU A 533 17.37 -13.25 -7.14
CA GLU A 533 16.90 -11.97 -6.59
C GLU A 533 18.03 -11.16 -5.94
N ILE A 534 18.92 -11.82 -5.20
CA ILE A 534 20.07 -11.15 -4.58
C ILE A 534 21.21 -10.91 -5.57
N VAL A 535 21.61 -11.94 -6.34
CA VAL A 535 22.79 -11.87 -7.21
C VAL A 535 22.60 -10.88 -8.36
N CYS A 536 21.38 -10.76 -8.89
CA CYS A 536 21.06 -9.87 -9.99
C CYS A 536 20.58 -8.48 -9.55
N ALA A 537 20.44 -8.21 -8.24
CA ALA A 537 20.02 -6.91 -7.75
C ALA A 537 21.15 -5.88 -7.81
N ASP A 538 20.81 -4.64 -8.20
CA ASP A 538 21.69 -3.47 -8.14
C ASP A 538 22.05 -3.01 -6.70
N PHE A 539 21.37 -3.55 -5.71
CA PHE A 539 21.31 -3.10 -4.30
C PHE A 539 21.12 -4.33 -3.39
N PRO A 540 22.05 -5.29 -3.45
CA PRO A 540 21.89 -6.62 -2.89
C PRO A 540 21.78 -6.63 -1.36
N LEU A 541 22.37 -5.66 -0.66
CA LEU A 541 22.26 -5.53 0.81
C LEU A 541 20.81 -5.24 1.23
N PHE A 542 20.10 -4.41 0.46
CA PHE A 542 18.72 -4.05 0.74
C PHE A 542 17.80 -5.27 0.62
N ILE A 543 17.95 -6.03 -0.48
CA ILE A 543 17.20 -7.28 -0.72
C ILE A 543 17.55 -8.32 0.35
N PHE A 544 18.83 -8.53 0.61
CA PHE A 544 19.28 -9.48 1.63
C PHE A 544 18.69 -9.17 3.02
N GLY A 545 18.67 -7.89 3.43
CA GLY A 545 18.02 -7.45 4.66
C GLY A 545 16.55 -7.86 4.74
N LYS A 546 15.76 -7.62 3.67
CA LYS A 546 14.34 -8.00 3.61
C LYS A 546 14.16 -9.51 3.77
N LEU A 547 14.95 -10.31 3.07
CA LEU A 547 14.85 -11.77 3.10
C LEU A 547 15.19 -12.34 4.48
N VAL A 548 16.28 -11.90 5.12
CA VAL A 548 16.65 -12.45 6.44
C VAL A 548 15.69 -12.06 7.56
N SER A 549 15.02 -10.91 7.46
CA SER A 549 14.00 -10.52 8.46
C SER A 549 12.67 -11.28 8.36
N THR A 550 12.47 -12.04 7.28
CA THR A 550 11.21 -12.73 6.97
C THR A 550 11.36 -14.26 6.95
N VAL A 551 12.26 -14.79 7.77
CA VAL A 551 12.39 -16.24 8.01
C VAL A 551 11.12 -16.78 8.68
N GLY A 552 10.63 -17.94 8.22
CA GLY A 552 9.38 -18.52 8.70
C GLY A 552 9.17 -19.97 8.25
N ILE A 553 7.95 -20.47 8.43
CA ILE A 553 7.58 -21.87 8.09
C ILE A 553 6.91 -22.02 6.72
N SER A 554 6.57 -20.91 6.04
CA SER A 554 6.05 -20.93 4.67
C SER A 554 7.15 -21.31 3.66
N GLY A 555 6.80 -21.65 2.43
CA GLY A 555 7.78 -21.91 1.36
C GLY A 555 8.82 -20.79 1.22
N HIS A 556 8.35 -19.53 1.15
CA HIS A 556 9.23 -18.36 1.16
C HIS A 556 10.03 -18.22 2.46
N GLY A 557 9.40 -18.46 3.62
CA GLY A 557 10.06 -18.34 4.94
C GLY A 557 11.16 -19.38 5.15
N MET A 558 10.99 -20.59 4.64
CA MET A 558 12.00 -21.64 4.64
C MET A 558 13.12 -21.32 3.65
N ALA A 559 12.79 -20.82 2.46
CA ALA A 559 13.79 -20.35 1.50
C ALA A 559 14.67 -19.22 2.07
N ASN A 560 14.06 -18.27 2.80
CA ASN A 560 14.78 -17.21 3.52
C ASN A 560 15.74 -17.77 4.59
N ARG A 561 15.36 -18.87 5.24
CA ARG A 561 16.24 -19.55 6.20
C ARG A 561 17.47 -20.11 5.50
N MET A 562 17.30 -20.75 4.35
CA MET A 562 18.42 -21.28 3.55
C MET A 562 19.37 -20.15 3.10
N ILE A 563 18.82 -19.00 2.69
CA ILE A 563 19.62 -17.79 2.38
C ILE A 563 20.45 -17.34 3.59
N LEU A 564 19.84 -17.28 4.78
CA LEU A 564 20.53 -16.94 6.03
C LEU A 564 21.65 -17.95 6.35
N GLU A 565 21.36 -19.25 6.29
CA GLU A 565 22.31 -20.33 6.58
C GLU A 565 23.52 -20.31 5.64
N ASN A 566 23.30 -20.04 4.35
CA ASN A 566 24.39 -19.86 3.38
C ASN A 566 25.30 -18.69 3.74
N ALA A 567 24.72 -17.53 4.07
CA ALA A 567 25.50 -16.36 4.46
C ALA A 567 26.35 -16.66 5.70
N LEU A 568 25.77 -17.31 6.72
CA LEU A 568 26.50 -17.68 7.93
C LEU A 568 27.62 -18.69 7.66
N THR A 569 27.38 -19.66 6.79
CA THR A 569 28.39 -20.65 6.37
C THR A 569 29.53 -19.98 5.62
N TRP A 570 29.22 -19.10 4.67
CA TRP A 570 30.20 -18.34 3.89
C TRP A 570 31.03 -17.41 4.78
N MET A 571 30.40 -16.71 5.72
CA MET A 571 31.11 -15.89 6.70
C MET A 571 32.07 -16.72 7.55
N GLY A 572 31.70 -17.96 7.89
CA GLY A 572 32.54 -18.88 8.66
C GLY A 572 33.87 -19.19 7.99
N THR A 573 33.91 -19.27 6.65
CA THR A 573 35.12 -19.57 5.86
C THR A 573 35.86 -18.33 5.38
N HIS A 574 35.20 -17.17 5.30
CA HIS A 574 35.75 -15.91 4.77
C HIS A 574 35.95 -14.82 5.84
N GLN A 575 36.09 -15.19 7.11
CA GLN A 575 36.18 -14.23 8.24
C GLN A 575 37.25 -13.14 8.04
N ARG A 576 38.40 -13.49 7.44
CA ARG A 576 39.51 -12.55 7.20
C ARG A 576 39.21 -11.52 6.11
N GLU A 577 38.24 -11.79 5.25
CA GLU A 577 37.84 -10.92 4.16
C GLU A 577 36.76 -9.90 4.60
N ILE A 578 36.11 -10.14 5.73
CA ILE A 578 35.03 -9.30 6.25
C ILE A 578 35.65 -8.21 7.12
N SER A 579 35.55 -6.96 6.65
CA SER A 579 36.09 -5.81 7.37
C SER A 579 35.43 -5.64 8.73
N GLY A 580 36.24 -5.63 9.79
CA GLY A 580 35.76 -5.46 11.17
C GLY A 580 35.13 -6.70 11.79
N TYR A 581 35.28 -7.89 11.20
CA TYR A 581 34.76 -9.13 11.77
C TYR A 581 35.45 -9.49 13.09
N ASP A 582 34.67 -9.72 14.13
CA ASP A 582 35.10 -10.11 15.47
C ASP A 582 34.80 -11.60 15.70
N THR A 583 35.84 -12.42 15.83
CA THR A 583 35.71 -13.87 16.06
C THR A 583 35.13 -14.22 17.43
N THR A 584 35.03 -13.26 18.35
CA THR A 584 34.42 -13.45 19.67
C THR A 584 32.90 -13.27 19.65
N LEU A 585 32.33 -12.74 18.57
CA LEU A 585 30.90 -12.53 18.40
C LEU A 585 30.28 -13.57 17.44
N PRO A 586 29.02 -14.01 17.66
CA PRO A 586 28.31 -14.86 16.71
C PRO A 586 28.20 -14.21 15.33
N ALA A 587 28.49 -14.97 14.26
CA ALA A 587 28.43 -14.49 12.87
C ALA A 587 27.09 -13.83 12.52
N ILE A 588 25.97 -14.35 13.05
CA ILE A 588 24.63 -13.80 12.83
C ILE A 588 24.49 -12.35 13.30
N LYS A 589 25.19 -11.92 14.36
CA LYS A 589 25.18 -10.51 14.80
C LYS A 589 25.95 -9.59 13.85
N GLN A 590 26.80 -10.16 13.01
CA GLN A 590 27.77 -9.47 12.16
C GLN A 590 27.40 -9.50 10.67
N LEU A 591 26.21 -10.03 10.31
CA LEU A 591 25.71 -10.03 8.93
C LEU A 591 25.71 -8.64 8.28
N HIS A 592 25.52 -7.59 9.09
CA HIS A 592 25.52 -6.21 8.64
C HIS A 592 26.91 -5.69 8.18
N LEU A 593 27.98 -6.45 8.40
CA LEU A 593 29.34 -6.13 7.97
C LEU A 593 29.64 -6.58 6.52
N LEU A 594 28.82 -7.47 5.96
CA LEU A 594 29.00 -7.93 4.58
C LEU A 594 28.84 -6.76 3.61
N SER A 595 29.75 -6.66 2.65
CA SER A 595 29.62 -5.71 1.55
C SER A 595 28.65 -6.23 0.48
N ALA A 596 28.17 -5.33 -0.39
CA ALA A 596 27.34 -5.71 -1.53
C ALA A 596 28.01 -6.76 -2.43
N SER A 597 29.32 -6.63 -2.68
CA SER A 597 30.08 -7.59 -3.49
C SER A 597 30.23 -8.95 -2.80
N GLN A 598 30.45 -8.96 -1.48
CA GLN A 598 30.54 -10.21 -0.71
C GLN A 598 29.21 -10.96 -0.72
N ILE A 599 28.10 -10.25 -0.55
CA ILE A 599 26.75 -10.83 -0.67
C ILE A 599 26.54 -11.45 -2.05
N GLN A 600 26.83 -10.71 -3.12
CA GLN A 600 26.66 -11.24 -4.49
C GLN A 600 27.56 -12.45 -4.75
N THR A 601 28.82 -12.44 -4.30
CA THR A 601 29.73 -13.58 -4.43
C THR A 601 29.22 -14.80 -3.67
N CYS A 602 28.86 -14.64 -2.40
CA CYS A 602 28.31 -15.70 -1.55
C CYS A 602 27.12 -16.41 -2.23
N PHE A 603 26.16 -15.64 -2.74
CA PHE A 603 24.95 -16.23 -3.33
C PHE A 603 25.16 -16.71 -4.77
N ARG A 604 26.11 -16.17 -5.50
CA ARG A 604 26.51 -16.71 -6.81
C ARG A 604 27.15 -18.08 -6.65
N GLU A 605 28.05 -18.27 -5.69
CA GLU A 605 28.70 -19.57 -5.43
C GLU A 605 27.69 -20.66 -5.01
N ALA A 606 26.64 -20.24 -4.30
CA ALA A 606 25.55 -21.11 -3.85
C ALA A 606 24.52 -21.42 -4.95
N ASP A 607 24.46 -20.64 -6.04
CA ASP A 607 23.46 -20.79 -7.09
C ASP A 607 23.79 -21.97 -8.02
N PRO A 608 22.93 -23.01 -8.11
CA PRO A 608 23.19 -24.11 -9.04
C PRO A 608 23.21 -23.66 -10.51
N LEU A 609 22.48 -22.60 -10.87
CA LEU A 609 22.43 -22.11 -12.25
C LEU A 609 23.73 -21.44 -12.69
N SER A 610 24.57 -20.98 -11.76
CA SER A 610 25.86 -20.36 -12.11
C SER A 610 26.95 -21.38 -12.47
N LYS A 611 26.67 -22.68 -12.30
CA LYS A 611 27.63 -23.79 -12.51
C LYS A 611 27.46 -24.48 -13.86
N HIS A 612 26.43 -24.10 -14.60
CA HIS A 612 26.12 -24.55 -15.96
C HIS A 612 26.42 -23.43 -16.94
#